data_AF-A0AAV8XTM3-F1
#
_entry.id   AF-A0AAV8XTM3-F1
#
_cell.length_a   1.000
_cell.length_b   1.000
_cell.length_c   1.000
_cell.angle_alpha   90.00
_cell.angle_beta   90.00
_cell.angle_gamma   90.00
#
_symmetry.space_group_name_H-M   'P 1'
#
loop_
_entity.id
_entity.type
_entity.pdbx_description
1 polymer ?
#
loop_
_entity_poly.entity_id
_entity_poly.type
_entity_poly.pdbx_seq_one_letter_code
_entity_poly.pdbx_strand_id
1 'polypeptide(L)'
;FATSYILLDDIMDNSETRRNAPCWFRVKGVGLTAINDALFLANSSYALLKKYFSSHPMYMPVMELFHDTSIKITYGQCIDNLRPTLEQLTIDRFNRLTMYKAGYYLPLVPVILGMYLSETYSNDMWDCFGDADTTGKIGTDIQRGKCTWLAAMAVQKASLVQRKLIEEHYGRPERESDEIIRNLYEDLDIPTEYMKFKEESYEKICSQIRKVTRENDAMRTLLFTLIEKLFNRRYT
;
A
#
# COMPACT_ATOMS: atom_id res chain seq x y z
N PHE A 1 -14.91 -1.21 5.32
CA PHE A 1 -14.51 -2.18 4.29
C PHE A 1 -14.80 -3.61 4.72
N ALA A 2 -13.98 -4.30 5.52
CA ALA A 2 -14.23 -5.72 5.89
C ALA A 2 -15.63 -6.02 6.46
N THR A 3 -16.17 -5.12 7.30
CA THR A 3 -17.50 -5.28 7.90
C THR A 3 -18.62 -5.46 6.87
N SER A 4 -18.57 -4.81 5.70
CA SER A 4 -19.62 -4.98 4.69
C SER A 4 -19.68 -6.42 4.17
N TYR A 5 -18.52 -7.05 3.98
CA TYR A 5 -18.42 -8.43 3.52
C TYR A 5 -18.88 -9.42 4.60
N ILE A 6 -18.63 -9.14 5.89
CA ILE A 6 -19.13 -9.99 6.99
C ILE A 6 -20.67 -9.98 7.04
N LEU A 7 -21.29 -8.81 6.86
CA LEU A 7 -22.75 -8.71 6.84
C LEU A 7 -23.38 -9.50 5.68
N LEU A 8 -22.75 -9.46 4.50
CA LEU A 8 -23.22 -10.23 3.35
C LEU A 8 -22.97 -11.73 3.52
N ASP A 9 -21.80 -12.12 4.05
CA ASP A 9 -21.45 -13.52 4.38
C ASP A 9 -22.44 -14.14 5.35
N ASP A 10 -22.79 -13.41 6.44
CA ASP A 10 -23.82 -13.83 7.38
C ASP A 10 -25.16 -14.16 6.70
N ILE A 11 -25.56 -13.36 5.70
CA ILE A 11 -26.79 -13.55 4.94
C ILE A 11 -26.67 -14.75 3.98
N MET A 12 -25.57 -14.84 3.23
CA MET A 12 -25.31 -15.92 2.26
C MET A 12 -25.26 -17.28 2.94
N ASP A 13 -24.63 -17.36 4.11
CA ASP A 13 -24.49 -18.58 4.91
C ASP A 13 -25.70 -18.84 5.81
N ASN A 14 -26.69 -17.93 5.82
CA ASN A 14 -27.86 -17.98 6.70
C ASN A 14 -27.50 -18.11 8.19
N SER A 15 -26.40 -17.47 8.59
CA SER A 15 -25.80 -17.57 9.94
C SER A 15 -26.74 -17.09 11.05
N GLU A 16 -26.59 -17.66 12.24
CA GLU A 16 -27.38 -17.29 13.42
C GLU A 16 -26.69 -16.22 14.27
N THR A 17 -25.39 -16.40 14.55
CA THR A 17 -24.64 -15.54 15.47
C THR A 17 -23.28 -15.12 14.92
N ARG A 18 -22.85 -13.92 15.30
CA ARG A 18 -21.54 -13.35 15.01
C ARG A 18 -21.06 -12.57 16.24
N ARG A 19 -19.85 -12.86 16.73
CA ARG A 19 -19.24 -12.21 17.91
C ARG A 19 -20.15 -12.21 19.15
N ASN A 20 -20.72 -13.37 19.47
CA ASN A 20 -21.63 -13.60 20.62
C ASN A 20 -22.95 -12.79 20.57
N ALA A 21 -23.33 -12.27 19.40
CA ALA A 21 -24.60 -11.60 19.18
C ALA A 21 -25.31 -12.16 17.94
N PRO A 22 -26.63 -11.96 17.76
CA PRO A 22 -27.31 -12.30 16.52
C PRO A 22 -26.64 -11.62 15.31
N CYS A 23 -26.55 -12.32 14.17
CA CYS A 23 -26.13 -11.72 12.91
C CYS A 23 -27.01 -10.50 12.57
N TRP A 24 -26.46 -9.50 11.89
CA TRP A 24 -27.15 -8.20 11.69
C TRP A 24 -28.54 -8.35 11.05
N PHE A 25 -28.66 -9.19 10.03
CA PHE A 25 -29.94 -9.45 9.35
C PHE A 25 -30.97 -10.19 10.21
N ARG A 26 -30.56 -10.78 11.34
CA ARG A 26 -31.43 -11.44 12.33
C ARG A 26 -31.95 -10.49 13.40
N VAL A 27 -31.41 -9.27 13.50
CA VAL A 27 -31.90 -8.27 14.46
C VAL A 27 -33.33 -7.87 14.09
N LYS A 28 -34.22 -7.83 15.09
CA LYS A 28 -35.64 -7.49 14.91
C LYS A 28 -35.77 -6.14 14.20
N GLY A 29 -36.45 -6.13 13.06
CA GLY A 29 -36.69 -4.93 12.24
C GLY A 29 -35.65 -4.67 11.15
N VAL A 30 -34.57 -5.46 11.05
CA VAL A 30 -33.56 -5.35 10.00
C VAL A 30 -33.92 -6.28 8.83
N GLY A 31 -33.83 -7.60 9.01
CA GLY A 31 -34.08 -8.54 7.91
C GLY A 31 -33.15 -8.29 6.72
N LEU A 32 -33.67 -8.41 5.50
CA LEU A 32 -32.87 -8.27 4.27
C LEU A 32 -32.48 -6.82 3.93
N THR A 33 -32.96 -5.81 4.66
CA THR A 33 -32.45 -4.43 4.49
C THR A 33 -30.96 -4.34 4.86
N ALA A 34 -30.44 -5.33 5.61
CA ALA A 34 -29.03 -5.53 5.88
C ALA A 34 -28.15 -5.56 4.62
N ILE A 35 -28.70 -5.95 3.45
CA ILE A 35 -27.99 -5.88 2.17
C ILE A 35 -27.63 -4.42 1.83
N ASN A 36 -28.60 -3.51 1.98
CA ASN A 36 -28.37 -2.08 1.76
C ASN A 36 -27.41 -1.51 2.81
N ASP A 37 -27.50 -1.95 4.06
CA ASP A 37 -26.57 -1.53 5.12
C ASP A 37 -25.12 -1.94 4.81
N ALA A 38 -24.93 -3.14 4.26
CA ALA A 38 -23.62 -3.60 3.81
C ALA A 38 -23.08 -2.74 2.65
N LEU A 39 -23.91 -2.42 1.66
CA LEU A 39 -23.54 -1.51 0.56
C LEU A 39 -23.19 -0.12 1.08
N PHE A 40 -23.96 0.39 2.04
CA PHE A 40 -23.69 1.66 2.69
C PHE A 40 -22.32 1.66 3.39
N LEU A 41 -21.98 0.60 4.13
CA LEU A 41 -20.68 0.46 4.79
C LEU A 41 -19.51 0.34 3.80
N ALA A 42 -19.71 -0.34 2.68
CA ALA A 42 -18.72 -0.43 1.61
C ALA A 42 -18.45 0.96 1.01
N ASN A 43 -19.51 1.65 0.58
CA ASN A 43 -19.42 3.00 -0.01
C ASN A 43 -18.88 4.05 0.98
N SER A 44 -19.26 3.94 2.25
CA SER A 44 -18.75 4.82 3.31
C SER A 44 -17.23 4.71 3.44
N SER A 45 -16.64 3.53 3.20
CA SER A 45 -15.18 3.40 3.24
C SER A 45 -14.49 4.20 2.13
N TYR A 46 -15.04 4.22 0.91
CA TYR A 46 -14.53 5.06 -0.17
C TYR A 46 -14.78 6.56 0.08
N ALA A 47 -15.91 6.92 0.69
CA ALA A 47 -16.19 8.29 1.08
C ALA A 47 -15.17 8.80 2.12
N LEU A 48 -14.79 7.96 3.09
CA LEU A 48 -13.75 8.28 4.07
C LEU A 48 -12.37 8.40 3.40
N LEU A 49 -12.01 7.47 2.50
CA LEU A 49 -10.77 7.55 1.74
C LEU A 49 -10.68 8.86 0.95
N LYS A 50 -11.73 9.22 0.22
CA LYS A 50 -11.80 10.49 -0.50
C LYS A 50 -11.66 11.68 0.45
N LYS A 51 -12.42 11.71 1.55
CA LYS A 51 -12.43 12.86 2.48
C LYS A 51 -11.06 13.14 3.08
N TYR A 52 -10.31 12.11 3.47
CA TYR A 52 -9.06 12.28 4.23
C TYR A 52 -7.81 12.13 3.37
N PHE A 53 -7.88 11.43 2.24
CA PHE A 53 -6.71 11.10 1.44
C PHE A 53 -6.77 11.63 0.01
N SER A 54 -7.82 12.36 -0.44
CA SER A 54 -7.91 12.80 -1.85
C SER A 54 -6.73 13.64 -2.32
N SER A 55 -6.06 14.37 -1.43
CA SER A 55 -4.86 15.17 -1.72
C SER A 55 -3.55 14.40 -1.48
N HIS A 56 -3.61 13.17 -0.96
CA HIS A 56 -2.41 12.37 -0.72
C HIS A 56 -1.90 11.82 -2.07
N PRO A 57 -0.59 11.86 -2.36
CA PRO A 57 -0.02 11.28 -3.58
C PRO A 57 -0.34 9.79 -3.81
N MET A 58 -0.79 9.09 -2.75
CA MET A 58 -1.11 7.67 -2.75
C MET A 58 -2.60 7.38 -2.83
N TYR A 59 -3.43 8.41 -3.03
CA TYR A 59 -4.88 8.25 -3.07
C TYR A 59 -5.32 7.25 -4.14
N MET A 60 -4.88 7.45 -5.39
CA MET A 60 -5.25 6.58 -6.51
C MET A 60 -4.79 5.13 -6.30
N PRO A 61 -3.52 4.87 -5.94
CA PRO A 61 -3.10 3.56 -5.47
C PRO A 61 -3.92 2.90 -4.37
N VAL A 62 -4.30 3.66 -3.33
CA VAL A 62 -5.09 3.15 -2.22
C VAL A 62 -6.49 2.78 -2.72
N MET A 63 -7.09 3.60 -3.58
CA MET A 63 -8.37 3.31 -4.21
C MET A 63 -8.31 2.03 -5.07
N GLU A 64 -7.29 1.90 -5.91
CA GLU A 64 -7.06 0.70 -6.74
C GLU A 64 -6.88 -0.55 -5.90
N LEU A 65 -6.10 -0.46 -4.81
CA LEU A 65 -5.92 -1.56 -3.87
C LEU A 65 -7.26 -2.03 -3.27
N PHE A 66 -8.13 -1.10 -2.86
CA PHE A 66 -9.44 -1.42 -2.32
C PHE A 66 -10.35 -2.06 -3.38
N HIS A 67 -10.35 -1.56 -4.60
CA HIS A 67 -11.13 -2.15 -5.70
C HIS A 67 -10.63 -3.54 -6.11
N ASP A 68 -9.31 -3.71 -6.28
CA ASP A 68 -8.70 -5.00 -6.61
C ASP A 68 -8.96 -6.04 -5.51
N THR A 69 -8.89 -5.62 -4.25
CA THR A 69 -9.27 -6.45 -3.10
C THR A 69 -10.75 -6.82 -3.12
N SER A 70 -11.64 -5.88 -3.46
CA SER A 70 -13.08 -6.13 -3.53
C SER A 70 -13.41 -7.23 -4.55
N ILE A 71 -12.76 -7.18 -5.73
CA ILE A 71 -12.91 -8.19 -6.78
C ILE A 71 -12.43 -9.55 -6.27
N LYS A 72 -11.25 -9.60 -5.63
CA LYS A 72 -10.69 -10.84 -5.07
C LYS A 72 -11.57 -11.48 -4.01
N ILE A 73 -12.13 -10.70 -3.08
CA ILE A 73 -13.07 -11.20 -2.07
C ILE A 73 -14.31 -11.76 -2.76
N THR A 74 -14.87 -11.04 -3.73
CA THR A 74 -16.06 -11.47 -4.47
C THR A 74 -15.80 -12.78 -5.20
N TYR A 75 -14.63 -12.93 -5.84
CA TYR A 75 -14.22 -14.16 -6.47
C TYR A 75 -14.08 -15.32 -5.47
N GLY A 76 -13.46 -15.07 -4.31
CA GLY A 76 -13.38 -16.04 -3.22
C GLY A 76 -14.75 -16.48 -2.72
N GLN A 77 -15.68 -15.54 -2.56
CA GLN A 77 -17.05 -15.84 -2.17
C GLN A 77 -17.79 -16.66 -3.23
N CYS A 78 -17.58 -16.40 -4.51
CA CYS A 78 -18.14 -17.22 -5.59
C CYS A 78 -17.65 -18.66 -5.51
N ILE A 79 -16.35 -18.88 -5.25
CA ILE A 79 -15.79 -20.24 -5.09
C ILE A 79 -16.41 -20.96 -3.90
N ASP A 80 -16.64 -20.24 -2.80
CA ASP A 80 -17.18 -20.77 -1.55
C ASP A 80 -18.65 -21.19 -1.68
N ASN A 81 -19.46 -20.34 -2.32
CA ASN A 81 -20.89 -20.59 -2.53
C ASN A 81 -21.16 -21.70 -3.56
N LEU A 82 -20.20 -22.01 -4.44
CA LEU A 82 -20.31 -23.11 -5.38
C LEU A 82 -20.09 -24.45 -4.68
N ARG A 83 -21.17 -25.24 -4.53
CA ARG A 83 -21.08 -26.61 -4.00
C ARG A 83 -20.17 -27.49 -4.87
N PRO A 84 -19.02 -27.97 -4.37
CA PRO A 84 -18.11 -28.81 -5.14
C PRO A 84 -18.63 -30.26 -5.24
N THR A 85 -18.24 -30.96 -6.30
CA THR A 85 -18.27 -32.44 -6.30
C THR A 85 -17.12 -33.00 -5.47
N LEU A 86 -17.13 -34.30 -5.14
CA LEU A 86 -16.05 -34.94 -4.37
C LEU A 86 -14.69 -34.81 -5.08
N GLU A 87 -14.65 -34.91 -6.40
CA GLU A 87 -13.44 -34.77 -7.21
C GLU A 87 -12.89 -33.33 -7.19
N GLN A 88 -13.75 -32.35 -6.94
CA GLN A 88 -13.38 -30.94 -6.86
C GLN A 88 -12.89 -30.53 -5.47
N LEU A 89 -13.03 -31.38 -4.45
CA LEU A 89 -12.51 -31.16 -3.09
C LEU A 89 -11.00 -31.41 -3.03
N THR A 90 -10.24 -30.57 -3.72
CA THR A 90 -8.77 -30.64 -3.78
C THR A 90 -8.12 -29.60 -2.87
N ILE A 91 -6.87 -29.87 -2.46
CA ILE A 91 -6.07 -28.91 -1.69
C ILE A 91 -5.84 -27.62 -2.49
N ASP A 92 -5.69 -27.70 -3.82
CA ASP A 92 -5.59 -26.50 -4.67
C ASP A 92 -6.85 -25.64 -4.58
N ARG A 93 -8.04 -26.23 -4.63
CA ARG A 93 -9.30 -25.49 -4.46
C ARG A 93 -9.38 -24.83 -3.09
N PHE A 94 -9.01 -25.57 -2.03
CA PHE A 94 -8.97 -25.03 -0.66
C PHE A 94 -7.98 -23.85 -0.54
N ASN A 95 -6.78 -23.98 -1.10
CA ASN A 95 -5.77 -22.91 -1.08
C ASN A 95 -6.25 -21.66 -1.83
N ARG A 96 -6.89 -21.82 -2.99
CA ARG A 96 -7.49 -20.70 -3.72
C ARG A 96 -8.61 -20.05 -2.92
N LEU A 97 -9.55 -20.84 -2.41
CA LEU A 97 -10.65 -20.35 -1.58
C LEU A 97 -10.12 -19.53 -0.41
N THR A 98 -9.23 -20.08 0.39
CA THR A 98 -8.67 -19.41 1.57
C THR A 98 -7.90 -18.14 1.21
N MET A 99 -7.12 -18.16 0.12
CA MET A 99 -6.38 -16.98 -0.35
C MET A 99 -7.31 -15.85 -0.80
N TYR A 100 -8.31 -16.15 -1.63
CA TYR A 100 -9.23 -15.15 -2.17
C TYR A 100 -10.30 -14.69 -1.16
N LYS A 101 -10.88 -15.61 -0.38
CA LYS A 101 -11.91 -15.28 0.61
C LYS A 101 -11.36 -14.51 1.80
N ALA A 102 -10.11 -14.76 2.23
CA ALA A 102 -9.56 -14.18 3.46
C ALA A 102 -8.09 -13.73 3.38
N GLY A 103 -7.23 -14.47 2.67
CA GLY A 103 -5.78 -14.26 2.65
C GLY A 103 -5.32 -12.92 2.07
N TYR A 104 -6.02 -12.36 1.09
CA TYR A 104 -5.69 -11.02 0.59
C TYR A 104 -6.16 -9.92 1.55
N TYR A 105 -7.44 -9.84 1.90
CA TYR A 105 -7.91 -8.61 2.54
C TYR A 105 -7.55 -8.49 4.04
N LEU A 106 -7.40 -9.60 4.77
CA LEU A 106 -7.15 -9.56 6.23
C LEU A 106 -5.69 -9.22 6.57
N PRO A 107 -4.67 -9.98 6.11
CA PRO A 107 -3.28 -9.67 6.42
C PRO A 107 -2.63 -8.74 5.38
N LEU A 108 -2.97 -8.85 4.08
CA LEU A 108 -2.19 -8.17 3.04
C LEU A 108 -2.52 -6.67 2.97
N VAL A 109 -3.79 -6.32 2.84
CA VAL A 109 -4.23 -4.93 2.63
C VAL A 109 -3.73 -3.98 3.72
N PRO A 110 -3.80 -4.30 5.03
CA PRO A 110 -3.24 -3.42 6.07
C PRO A 110 -1.73 -3.19 5.92
N VAL A 111 -0.98 -4.21 5.50
CA VAL A 111 0.47 -4.09 5.27
C VAL A 111 0.73 -3.19 4.05
N ILE A 112 0.05 -3.41 2.92
CA ILE A 112 0.21 -2.55 1.73
C ILE A 112 -0.15 -1.10 2.07
N LEU A 113 -1.25 -0.89 2.81
CA LEU A 113 -1.68 0.44 3.23
C LEU A 113 -0.65 1.11 4.13
N GLY A 114 -0.13 0.38 5.12
CA GLY A 114 0.94 0.88 5.98
C GLY A 114 2.16 1.31 5.17
N MET A 115 2.52 0.52 4.15
CA MET A 115 3.65 0.81 3.26
C MET A 115 3.38 2.03 2.37
N TYR A 116 2.21 2.12 1.73
CA TYR A 116 1.82 3.28 0.91
C TYR A 116 1.83 4.58 1.74
N LEU A 117 1.34 4.51 2.98
CA LEU A 117 1.30 5.67 3.87
C LEU A 117 2.67 5.98 4.49
N SER A 118 3.62 5.04 4.46
CA SER A 118 4.97 5.22 5.01
C SER A 118 6.04 5.56 3.96
N GLU A 119 5.70 5.85 2.70
CA GLU A 119 6.66 6.14 1.61
C GLU A 119 7.45 7.46 1.78
N THR A 120 8.00 7.75 2.96
CA THR A 120 8.82 8.94 3.24
C THR A 120 10.07 9.00 2.35
N TYR A 121 10.78 7.89 2.14
CA TYR A 121 12.01 7.87 1.35
C TYR A 121 11.77 8.07 -0.15
N SER A 122 10.71 7.45 -0.70
CA SER A 122 10.32 7.68 -2.10
C SER A 122 9.76 9.07 -2.28
N ASN A 123 8.96 9.58 -1.32
CA ASN A 123 8.48 10.94 -1.38
C ASN A 123 9.63 11.96 -1.41
N ASP A 124 10.70 11.78 -0.63
CA ASP A 124 11.86 12.68 -0.68
C ASP A 124 12.54 12.70 -2.07
N MET A 125 12.70 11.53 -2.70
CA MET A 125 13.23 11.41 -4.06
C MET A 125 12.30 12.05 -5.11
N TRP A 126 11.00 11.80 -5.03
CA TRP A 126 10.00 12.34 -5.96
C TRP A 126 9.81 13.85 -5.76
N ASP A 127 9.95 14.37 -4.54
CA ASP A 127 9.92 15.80 -4.29
C ASP A 127 11.12 16.49 -4.95
N CYS A 128 12.29 15.86 -4.95
CA CYS A 128 13.49 16.46 -5.54
C CYS A 128 13.61 16.27 -7.05
N PHE A 129 13.35 15.06 -7.56
CA PHE A 129 13.64 14.62 -8.93
C PHE A 129 12.39 14.17 -9.71
N GLY A 130 11.22 14.18 -9.09
CA GLY A 130 9.98 13.80 -9.75
C GLY A 130 9.53 14.86 -10.76
N ASP A 131 8.96 14.39 -11.86
CA ASP A 131 8.30 15.25 -12.82
C ASP A 131 7.02 15.86 -12.23
N ALA A 132 6.84 17.17 -12.38
CA ALA A 132 5.73 17.91 -11.77
C ALA A 132 4.38 17.51 -12.37
N ASP A 133 4.34 17.16 -13.67
CA ASP A 133 3.13 16.71 -14.35
C ASP A 133 2.69 15.32 -13.83
N THR A 134 3.66 14.45 -13.54
CA THR A 134 3.45 13.12 -12.98
C THR A 134 3.10 13.15 -11.48
N THR A 135 3.77 14.00 -10.70
CA THR A 135 3.60 14.06 -9.23
C THR A 135 2.46 14.97 -8.77
N GLY A 136 1.95 15.84 -9.66
CA GLY A 136 0.87 16.79 -9.37
C GLY A 136 1.24 17.89 -8.37
N LYS A 137 2.53 18.02 -7.99
CA LYS A 137 3.05 19.06 -7.11
C LYS A 137 4.47 19.44 -7.51
N ILE A 138 4.83 20.71 -7.31
CA ILE A 138 6.23 21.15 -7.38
C ILE A 138 6.88 20.79 -6.04
N GLY A 139 8.04 20.13 -6.10
CA GLY A 139 8.85 19.82 -4.93
C GLY A 139 9.29 21.04 -4.15
N THR A 140 9.27 20.96 -2.82
CA THR A 140 9.62 22.09 -1.94
C THR A 140 10.55 21.74 -0.78
N ASP A 141 11.00 20.49 -0.69
CA ASP A 141 11.70 20.00 0.49
C ASP A 141 13.08 20.65 0.68
N ILE A 142 13.79 20.93 -0.42
CA ILE A 142 15.07 21.66 -0.39
C ILE A 142 14.87 23.09 0.13
N GLN A 143 13.94 23.85 -0.45
CA GLN A 143 13.70 25.25 -0.08
C GLN A 143 13.21 25.39 1.36
N ARG A 144 12.46 24.40 1.84
CA ARG A 144 11.97 24.35 3.23
C ARG A 144 13.00 23.83 4.23
N GLY A 145 14.18 23.39 3.75
CA GLY A 145 15.25 22.88 4.60
C GLY A 145 14.83 21.63 5.36
N LYS A 146 13.97 20.78 4.77
CA LYS A 146 13.49 19.59 5.46
C LYS A 146 14.62 18.58 5.66
N CYS A 147 14.53 17.82 6.75
CA CYS A 147 15.42 16.68 6.97
C CYS A 147 14.96 15.50 6.10
N THR A 148 15.42 15.46 4.84
CA THR A 148 15.16 14.37 3.89
C THR A 148 16.30 13.36 3.86
N TRP A 149 16.03 12.16 3.35
CA TRP A 149 17.08 11.15 3.12
C TRP A 149 18.16 11.67 2.17
N LEU A 150 17.75 12.38 1.12
CA LEU A 150 18.66 13.04 0.17
C LEU A 150 19.66 13.97 0.86
N ALA A 151 19.15 14.85 1.73
CA ALA A 151 19.99 15.81 2.45
C ALA A 151 20.94 15.10 3.41
N ALA A 152 20.46 14.11 4.16
CA ALA A 152 21.29 13.34 5.07
C ALA A 152 22.44 12.61 4.33
N MET A 153 22.13 11.98 3.20
CA MET A 153 23.11 11.28 2.37
C MET A 153 24.10 12.24 1.72
N ALA A 154 23.63 13.40 1.24
CA ALA A 154 24.49 14.42 0.67
C ALA A 154 25.49 14.95 1.71
N VAL A 155 25.04 15.28 2.93
CA VAL A 155 25.94 15.72 4.02
C VAL A 155 26.96 14.64 4.40
N GLN A 156 26.56 13.37 4.36
CA GLN A 156 27.44 12.24 4.63
C GLN A 156 28.53 12.06 3.57
N LYS A 157 28.18 12.19 2.27
CA LYS A 157 29.10 11.99 1.13
C LYS A 157 29.90 13.24 0.75
N ALA A 158 29.39 14.43 1.09
CA ALA A 158 29.97 15.70 0.68
C ALA A 158 31.38 15.92 1.24
N SER A 159 32.27 16.40 0.36
CA SER A 159 33.55 17.00 0.75
C SER A 159 33.36 18.28 1.58
N LEU A 160 34.42 18.79 2.19
CA LEU A 160 34.38 20.04 2.95
C LEU A 160 33.88 21.24 2.12
N VAL A 161 34.21 21.26 0.82
CA VAL A 161 33.75 22.32 -0.09
C VAL A 161 32.26 22.16 -0.40
N GLN A 162 31.82 20.94 -0.69
CA GLN A 162 30.41 20.65 -0.97
C GLN A 162 29.52 20.86 0.26
N ARG A 163 30.03 20.63 1.48
CA ARG A 163 29.30 20.93 2.72
C ARG A 163 29.02 22.42 2.87
N LYS A 164 29.96 23.29 2.51
CA LYS A 164 29.71 24.74 2.50
C LYS A 164 28.60 25.12 1.52
N LEU A 165 28.58 24.51 0.33
CA LEU A 165 27.48 24.71 -0.63
C LEU A 165 26.12 24.30 -0.03
N ILE A 166 26.07 23.18 0.69
CA ILE A 166 24.85 22.76 1.40
C ILE A 166 24.45 23.80 2.46
N GLU A 167 25.39 24.29 3.28
CA GLU A 167 25.12 25.29 4.32
C GLU A 167 24.64 26.64 3.75
N GLU A 168 25.15 27.04 2.59
CA GLU A 168 24.82 28.30 1.93
C GLU A 168 23.43 28.24 1.26
N HIS A 169 23.12 27.14 0.58
CA HIS A 169 21.97 27.03 -0.33
C HIS A 169 20.80 26.17 0.17
N TYR A 170 21.00 25.22 1.10
CA TYR A 170 19.91 24.38 1.59
C TYR A 170 18.97 25.16 2.53
N GLY A 171 17.65 25.01 2.36
CA GLY A 171 16.66 25.75 3.15
C GLY A 171 16.47 27.21 2.74
N ARG A 172 16.82 27.54 1.50
CA ARG A 172 16.68 28.88 0.91
C ARG A 172 15.45 28.95 -0.01
N PRO A 173 14.64 30.02 0.04
CA PRO A 173 13.45 30.14 -0.80
C PRO A 173 13.76 30.37 -2.28
N GLU A 174 14.99 30.78 -2.61
CA GLU A 174 15.41 31.10 -3.97
C GLU A 174 15.53 29.84 -4.84
N ARG A 175 14.97 29.90 -6.05
CA ARG A 175 15.02 28.79 -7.02
C ARG A 175 16.45 28.42 -7.44
N GLU A 176 17.32 29.41 -7.56
CA GLU A 176 18.74 29.19 -7.89
C GLU A 176 19.44 28.32 -6.83
N SER A 177 19.17 28.58 -5.54
CA SER A 177 19.72 27.76 -4.45
C SER A 177 19.19 26.32 -4.50
N ASP A 178 17.93 26.14 -4.86
CA ASP A 178 17.37 24.80 -5.08
C ASP A 178 18.08 24.06 -6.23
N GLU A 179 18.24 24.71 -7.39
CA GLU A 179 18.92 24.15 -8.56
C GLU A 179 20.39 23.77 -8.24
N ILE A 180 21.10 24.57 -7.45
CA ILE A 180 22.46 24.25 -6.98
C ILE A 180 22.47 22.97 -6.13
N ILE A 181 21.52 22.80 -5.22
CA ILE A 181 21.42 21.59 -4.39
C ILE A 181 21.03 20.37 -5.22
N ARG A 182 20.10 20.50 -6.18
CA ARG A 182 19.75 19.39 -7.10
C ARG A 182 20.96 18.92 -7.90
N ASN A 183 21.73 19.85 -8.47
CA ASN A 183 22.95 19.52 -9.20
C ASN A 183 23.98 18.87 -8.28
N LEU A 184 24.13 19.35 -7.04
CA LEU A 184 25.02 18.72 -6.06
C LEU A 184 24.59 17.28 -5.73
N TYR A 185 23.30 16.99 -5.65
CA TYR A 185 22.82 15.62 -5.47
C TYR A 185 23.15 14.71 -6.65
N GLU A 186 23.11 15.23 -7.88
CA GLU A 186 23.58 14.50 -9.06
C GLU A 186 25.10 14.26 -9.01
N ASP A 187 25.89 15.29 -8.68
CA ASP A 187 27.36 15.20 -8.54
C ASP A 187 27.80 14.18 -7.47
N LEU A 188 27.03 14.06 -6.39
CA LEU A 188 27.25 13.10 -5.31
C LEU A 188 26.71 11.70 -5.61
N ASP A 189 26.13 11.50 -6.80
CA ASP A 189 25.53 10.26 -7.28
C ASP A 189 24.46 9.73 -6.30
N ILE A 190 23.69 10.63 -5.70
CA ILE A 190 22.64 10.30 -4.72
C ILE A 190 21.49 9.50 -5.36
N PRO A 191 21.03 9.78 -6.59
CA PRO A 191 20.00 8.96 -7.25
C PRO A 191 20.40 7.50 -7.40
N THR A 192 21.66 7.22 -7.76
CA THR A 192 22.18 5.85 -7.89
C THR A 192 22.27 5.18 -6.51
N GLU A 193 22.74 5.90 -5.49
CA GLU A 193 22.77 5.38 -4.12
C GLU A 193 21.37 5.02 -3.61
N TYR A 194 20.36 5.83 -3.96
CA TYR A 194 18.97 5.56 -3.63
C TYR A 194 18.47 4.27 -4.29
N MET A 195 18.77 4.06 -5.58
CA MET A 195 18.40 2.84 -6.30
C MET A 195 19.05 1.61 -5.68
N LYS A 196 20.33 1.70 -5.33
CA LYS A 196 21.04 0.62 -4.63
C LYS A 196 20.44 0.34 -3.25
N PHE A 197 20.16 1.38 -2.46
CA PHE A 197 19.50 1.22 -1.16
C PHE A 197 18.11 0.56 -1.30
N LYS A 198 17.35 0.93 -2.34
CA LYS A 198 16.05 0.33 -2.66
C LYS A 198 16.21 -1.16 -2.97
N GLU A 199 17.16 -1.53 -3.83
CA GLU A 199 17.49 -2.92 -4.19
C GLU A 199 17.92 -3.75 -2.96
N GLU A 200 18.86 -3.25 -2.16
CA GLU A 200 19.32 -3.93 -0.94
C GLU A 200 18.20 -4.12 0.07
N SER A 201 17.34 -3.10 0.23
CA SER A 201 16.16 -3.18 1.09
C SER A 201 15.18 -4.23 0.60
N TYR A 202 14.94 -4.28 -0.72
CA TYR A 202 14.11 -5.30 -1.35
C TYR A 202 14.64 -6.71 -1.11
N GLU A 203 15.93 -6.94 -1.33
CA GLU A 203 16.58 -8.22 -1.11
C GLU A 203 16.52 -8.65 0.36
N LYS A 204 16.73 -7.70 1.28
CA LYS A 204 16.64 -7.95 2.72
C LYS A 204 15.23 -8.38 3.13
N ILE A 205 14.20 -7.69 2.65
CA ILE A 205 12.80 -8.06 2.91
C ILE A 205 12.49 -9.41 2.26
N CYS A 206 12.90 -9.66 1.02
CA CYS A 206 12.77 -10.96 0.37
C CYS A 206 13.41 -12.09 1.18
N SER A 207 14.61 -11.85 1.73
CA SER A 207 15.32 -12.80 2.59
C SER A 207 14.55 -13.07 3.89
N GLN A 208 13.99 -12.03 4.52
CA GLN A 208 13.15 -12.18 5.71
C GLN A 208 11.86 -12.95 5.41
N ILE A 209 11.20 -12.66 4.30
CA ILE A 209 10.02 -13.41 3.84
C ILE A 209 10.38 -14.90 3.74
N ARG A 210 11.47 -15.26 3.05
CA ARG A 210 11.92 -16.67 2.92
C ARG A 210 12.16 -17.34 4.27
N LYS A 211 12.68 -16.60 5.26
CA LYS A 211 12.95 -17.12 6.60
C LYS A 211 11.66 -17.37 7.39
N VAL A 212 10.67 -16.51 7.26
CA VAL A 212 9.42 -16.57 8.03
C VAL A 212 8.42 -17.56 7.41
N THR A 213 8.43 -17.73 6.08
CA THR A 213 7.44 -18.56 5.37
C THR A 213 7.95 -19.97 5.05
N ARG A 214 8.91 -20.51 5.81
CA ARG A 214 9.64 -21.76 5.48
C ARG A 214 8.75 -22.95 5.11
N GLU A 215 7.52 -23.02 5.63
CA GLU A 215 6.57 -24.14 5.42
C GLU A 215 5.24 -23.71 4.78
N ASN A 216 5.00 -22.41 4.56
CA ASN A 216 3.71 -21.91 4.07
C ASN A 216 3.87 -21.25 2.70
N ASP A 217 3.65 -22.05 1.65
CA ASP A 217 3.87 -21.64 0.26
C ASP A 217 2.85 -20.58 -0.21
N ALA A 218 1.63 -20.61 0.33
CA ALA A 218 0.62 -19.59 0.05
C ALA A 218 0.98 -18.23 0.65
N MET A 219 1.44 -18.20 1.90
CA MET A 219 1.91 -16.98 2.56
C MET A 219 3.19 -16.44 1.92
N ARG A 220 4.08 -17.34 1.49
CA ARG A 220 5.29 -16.99 0.74
C ARG A 220 4.94 -16.31 -0.57
N THR A 221 4.10 -16.96 -1.38
CA THR A 221 3.63 -16.42 -2.67
C THR A 221 2.98 -15.06 -2.47
N LEU A 222 2.11 -14.92 -1.47
CA LEU A 222 1.44 -13.66 -1.13
C LEU A 222 2.43 -12.52 -0.84
N LEU A 223 3.41 -12.76 0.03
CA LEU A 223 4.41 -11.75 0.43
C LEU A 223 5.39 -11.41 -0.70
N PHE A 224 5.68 -12.37 -1.60
CA PHE A 224 6.48 -12.09 -2.79
C PHE A 224 5.71 -11.27 -3.83
N THR A 225 4.45 -11.60 -4.11
CA THR A 225 3.62 -10.79 -5.01
C THR A 225 3.45 -9.36 -4.48
N LEU A 226 3.38 -9.19 -3.15
CA LEU A 226 3.36 -7.88 -2.51
C LEU A 226 4.61 -7.07 -2.86
N ILE A 227 5.78 -7.62 -2.55
CA ILE A 227 7.02 -6.88 -2.65
C ILE A 227 7.37 -6.58 -4.11
N GLU A 228 7.05 -7.49 -5.04
CA GLU A 228 7.23 -7.28 -6.48
C GLU A 228 6.36 -6.12 -7.00
N LYS A 229 5.08 -6.04 -6.60
CA LYS A 229 4.20 -4.91 -6.98
C LYS A 229 4.71 -3.57 -6.43
N LEU A 230 5.35 -3.58 -5.27
CA LEU A 230 5.92 -2.38 -4.65
C LEU A 230 7.24 -1.97 -5.30
N PHE A 231 8.08 -2.93 -5.65
CA PHE A 231 9.42 -2.68 -6.18
C PHE A 231 9.39 -2.25 -7.65
N ASN A 232 8.59 -2.96 -8.46
CA ASN A 232 8.43 -2.74 -9.90
C ASN A 232 7.45 -1.61 -10.25
N ARG A 233 7.07 -0.80 -9.26
CA ARG A 233 6.19 0.34 -9.48
C ARG A 233 6.86 1.34 -10.42
N ARG A 234 6.38 1.36 -11.67
CA ARG A 234 6.52 2.49 -12.57
C ARG A 234 5.25 3.31 -12.40
N TYR A 235 5.40 4.48 -11.79
CA TYR A 235 4.33 5.46 -11.71
C TYR A 235 4.37 6.22 -13.05
N THR A 236 3.59 5.73 -14.02
CA THR A 236 3.25 6.44 -15.26
C THR A 236 1.99 7.25 -15.04
#